data_AF-A0A7Y0S2K2-F1
#
_entry.id   AF-A0A7Y0S2K2-F1
#
_cell.length_a   1.000
_cell.length_b   1.000
_cell.length_c   1.000
_cell.angle_alpha   90.00
_cell.angle_beta   90.00
_cell.angle_gamma   90.00
#
_symmetry.space_group_name_H-M   'P 1'
#
loop_
_entity.id
_entity.type
_entity.pdbx_description
1 polymer ?
#
loop_
_entity_poly.entity_id
_entity_poly.type
_entity_poly.pdbx_seq_one_letter_code
_entity_poly.pdbx_strand_id
1 'polypeptide(L)'
;LGKIMLFSFAKESRRAEIGFGVSRDFWGKGIVLEAGSALIEHAFHTLKLRRIEAEIDPDNIASGKTLERLGFVKEGYLRQRWE
;
A
#
# COMPACT_ATOMS: atom_id res chain seq x y z
N LEU A 1 -11.50 8.88 10.53
CA LEU A 1 -11.29 8.68 9.06
C LEU A 1 -10.45 7.43 8.77
N GLY A 2 -9.17 7.41 9.12
CA GLY A 2 -8.30 6.25 8.89
C GLY A 2 -6.82 6.61 8.94
N LYS A 3 -5.96 5.71 8.46
CA LYS A 3 -4.52 5.90 8.33
C LYS A 3 -4.00 5.31 7.02
N ILE A 4 -2.95 5.91 6.48
CA ILE A 4 -2.10 5.39 5.42
C ILE A 4 -0.66 5.67 5.82
N MET A 5 0.23 4.70 5.64
CA MET A 5 1.58 4.78 6.18
C MET A 5 2.57 3.94 5.39
N LEU A 6 3.83 4.39 5.38
CA LEU A 6 4.99 3.57 5.01
C LEU A 6 5.63 2.99 6.27
N PHE A 7 6.06 1.73 6.20
CA PHE A 7 6.76 1.03 7.27
C PHE A 7 7.76 0.01 6.69
N SER A 8 8.44 -0.79 7.52
CA SER A 8 9.43 -1.79 7.08
C SER A 8 10.53 -1.23 6.16
N PHE A 9 11.11 -0.08 6.51
CA PHE A 9 12.16 0.53 5.70
C PHE A 9 13.43 -0.32 5.67
N ALA A 10 13.80 -0.80 4.49
CA ALA A 10 15.06 -1.46 4.21
C ALA A 10 15.99 -0.50 3.47
N LYS A 11 17.03 -0.03 4.16
CA LYS A 11 17.91 1.04 3.67
C LYS A 11 18.75 0.58 2.48
N GLU A 12 19.24 -0.65 2.53
CA GLU A 12 20.16 -1.24 1.56
C GLU A 12 19.48 -1.40 0.19
N SER A 13 18.23 -1.88 0.19
CA SER A 13 17.43 -2.06 -1.02
C SER A 13 16.60 -0.83 -1.39
N ARG A 14 16.61 0.22 -0.55
CA ARG A 14 15.77 1.42 -0.66
C ARG A 14 14.30 1.05 -0.85
N ARG A 15 13.77 0.23 0.06
CA ARG A 15 12.43 -0.33 -0.02
C ARG A 15 11.64 -0.02 1.25
N ALA A 16 10.32 0.11 1.12
CA ALA A 16 9.40 0.14 2.25
C ALA A 16 8.10 -0.60 1.88
N GLU A 17 7.28 -0.88 2.89
CA GLU A 17 5.92 -1.38 2.72
C GLU A 17 4.92 -0.24 2.91
N ILE A 18 3.80 -0.28 2.19
CA ILE A 18 2.66 0.62 2.38
C ILE A 18 1.48 -0.15 2.96
N GLY A 19 0.76 0.48 3.87
CA GLY A 19 -0.48 -0.05 4.42
C GLY A 19 -1.49 1.05 4.69
N PHE A 20 -2.77 0.71 4.58
CA PHE A 20 -3.86 1.64 4.84
C PHE A 20 -5.05 0.96 5.52
N GLY A 21 -5.82 1.76 6.25
CA GLY A 21 -7.09 1.36 6.84
C GLY A 21 -7.95 2.57 7.09
N VAL A 22 -9.16 2.57 6.55
CA VAL A 22 -10.16 3.64 6.72
C VAL A 22 -11.45 3.08 7.31
N SER A 23 -12.15 3.90 8.11
CA SER A 23 -13.47 3.54 8.65
C SER A 23 -14.45 3.28 7.50
N ARG A 24 -15.39 2.34 7.71
CA ARG A 24 -16.37 1.89 6.72
C ARG A 24 -17.17 3.04 6.12
N ASP A 25 -17.49 4.07 6.91
CA ASP A 25 -18.24 5.26 6.48
C ASP A 25 -17.52 6.08 5.38
N PHE A 26 -16.25 5.78 5.14
CA PHE A 26 -15.38 6.47 4.20
C PHE A 26 -14.93 5.58 3.04
N TRP A 27 -15.41 4.33 2.96
CA TRP A 27 -15.12 3.45 1.85
C TRP A 27 -15.75 3.97 0.55
N GLY A 28 -15.10 3.68 -0.59
CA GLY A 28 -15.59 4.09 -1.91
C GLY A 28 -15.46 5.59 -2.23
N LYS A 29 -15.04 6.43 -1.28
CA LYS A 29 -14.91 7.89 -1.47
C LYS A 29 -13.58 8.35 -2.08
N GLY A 30 -12.71 7.42 -2.50
CA GLY A 30 -11.42 7.75 -3.10
C GLY A 30 -10.32 8.22 -2.14
N ILE A 31 -10.59 8.30 -0.83
CA ILE A 31 -9.63 8.82 0.18
C ILE A 31 -8.30 8.08 0.18
N VAL A 32 -8.33 6.75 0.10
CA VAL A 32 -7.10 5.94 0.07
C VAL A 32 -6.32 6.17 -1.23
N LEU A 33 -7.01 6.43 -2.34
CA LEU A 33 -6.35 6.69 -3.62
C LEU A 33 -5.66 8.04 -3.61
N GLU A 34 -6.35 9.08 -3.16
CA GLU A 34 -5.77 10.42 -3.05
C GLU A 34 -4.54 10.43 -2.14
N ALA A 35 -4.69 9.93 -0.91
CA ALA A 35 -3.61 9.91 0.06
C ALA A 35 -2.49 8.92 -0.35
N GLY A 36 -2.85 7.79 -0.96
CA GLY A 36 -1.91 6.78 -1.45
C GLY A 36 -1.05 7.30 -2.60
N SER A 37 -1.66 7.96 -3.58
CA SER A 37 -0.93 8.59 -4.68
C SER A 37 0.07 9.63 -4.18
N ALA A 38 -0.34 10.52 -3.26
CA ALA A 38 0.56 11.50 -2.68
C ALA A 38 1.72 10.86 -1.89
N LEU A 39 1.44 9.82 -1.11
CA LEU A 39 2.47 9.12 -0.33
C LEU A 39 3.46 8.36 -1.22
N ILE A 40 2.97 7.72 -2.29
CA ILE A 40 3.79 7.02 -3.28
C ILE A 40 4.69 8.02 -4.03
N GLU A 41 4.14 9.16 -4.45
CA GLU A 41 4.93 10.22 -5.10
C GLU A 41 6.05 10.71 -4.18
N HIS A 42 5.73 11.01 -2.91
CA HIS A 42 6.72 11.42 -1.93
C HIS A 42 7.81 10.35 -1.70
N ALA A 43 7.42 9.08 -1.62
CA ALA A 43 8.34 7.97 -1.42
C ALA A 43 9.39 7.85 -2.54
N PHE A 44 8.97 8.02 -3.79
CA PHE A 44 9.88 7.95 -4.94
C PHE A 44 10.66 9.25 -5.15
N HIS A 45 9.99 10.41 -5.05
CA HIS A 45 10.61 11.70 -5.39
C HIS A 45 11.45 12.28 -4.25
N THR A 46 11.01 12.14 -3.00
CA THR A 46 11.70 12.71 -1.83
C THR A 46 12.54 11.66 -1.11
N LEU A 47 11.95 10.52 -0.73
CA LEU A 47 12.66 9.48 0.02
C LEU A 47 13.61 8.64 -0.86
N LYS A 48 13.52 8.79 -2.18
CA LYS A 48 14.33 8.09 -3.18
C LYS A 48 14.27 6.56 -3.03
N LEU A 49 13.12 6.03 -2.60
CA LEU A 49 12.89 4.59 -2.60
C LEU A 49 12.95 4.05 -4.03
N ARG A 50 13.37 2.80 -4.18
CA ARG A 50 13.35 2.07 -5.45
C ARG A 50 12.07 1.25 -5.60
N ARG A 51 11.43 0.92 -4.49
CA ARG A 51 10.31 -0.02 -4.45
C ARG A 51 9.44 0.22 -3.22
N ILE A 52 8.13 0.13 -3.44
CA ILE A 52 7.14 0.08 -2.37
C ILE A 52 6.40 -1.25 -2.52
N GLU A 53 6.28 -1.98 -1.43
CA GLU A 53 5.56 -3.25 -1.38
C GLU A 53 4.25 -3.07 -0.63
N ALA A 54 3.27 -3.93 -0.91
CA ALA A 54 2.04 -3.99 -0.15
C ALA A 54 1.69 -5.46 0.04
N GLU A 55 1.32 -5.80 1.27
CA GLU A 55 0.85 -7.13 1.62
C GLU A 55 -0.58 -7.02 2.13
N ILE A 56 -1.47 -7.84 1.58
CA ILE A 56 -2.87 -7.91 1.99
C ILE A 56 -3.29 -9.36 2.13
N ASP A 57 -4.32 -9.58 2.94
CA ASP A 57 -5.09 -10.81 2.86
C ASP A 57 -5.67 -10.97 1.43
N PRO A 58 -5.46 -12.11 0.75
CA PRO A 58 -6.04 -12.40 -0.56
C PRO A 58 -7.56 -12.18 -0.65
N ASP A 59 -8.30 -12.41 0.45
CA ASP A 59 -9.75 -12.25 0.49
C ASP A 59 -10.17 -10.77 0.65
N ASN A 60 -9.22 -9.87 0.91
CA ASN A 60 -9.46 -8.43 0.95
C ASN A 60 -9.47 -7.82 -0.45
N ILE A 61 -10.48 -8.19 -1.24
CA ILE A 61 -10.68 -7.75 -2.64
C ILE A 61 -10.72 -6.22 -2.76
N ALA A 62 -11.26 -5.51 -1.77
CA ALA A 62 -11.34 -4.05 -1.77
C ALA A 62 -9.96 -3.39 -1.71
N SER A 63 -9.06 -3.90 -0.87
CA SER A 63 -7.69 -3.41 -0.78
C SER A 63 -6.88 -3.79 -2.00
N GLY A 64 -7.07 -4.99 -2.54
CA GLY A 64 -6.45 -5.44 -3.80
C GLY A 64 -6.77 -4.51 -4.96
N LYS A 65 -8.05 -4.22 -5.21
CA LYS A 65 -8.47 -3.25 -6.25
C LYS A 65 -7.91 -1.84 -6.02
N THR A 66 -7.75 -1.44 -4.77
CA THR A 66 -7.17 -0.13 -4.44
C THR A 66 -5.69 -0.08 -4.79
N LEU A 67 -4.94 -1.14 -4.47
CA LEU A 67 -3.52 -1.26 -4.84
C LEU A 67 -3.32 -1.30 -6.35
N GLU A 68 -4.14 -2.05 -7.09
CA GLU A 68 -4.12 -2.06 -8.56
C GLU A 68 -4.33 -0.66 -9.14
N ARG A 69 -5.30 0.10 -8.61
CA ARG A 69 -5.56 1.50 -9.02
C ARG A 69 -4.44 2.46 -8.64
N LEU A 70 -3.67 2.16 -7.60
CA LEU A 70 -2.45 2.89 -7.22
C LEU A 70 -1.24 2.50 -8.08
N GLY A 71 -1.39 1.56 -9.02
CA GLY A 71 -0.34 1.14 -9.94
C GLY A 71 0.53 -0.02 -9.43
N PHE A 72 0.12 -0.71 -8.36
CA PHE A 72 0.81 -1.91 -7.90
C PHE A 72 0.57 -3.09 -8.85
N VAL A 73 1.58 -3.93 -8.96
CA VAL A 73 1.50 -5.21 -9.68
C VAL A 73 1.51 -6.34 -8.66
N LYS A 74 0.58 -7.28 -8.78
CA LYS A 74 0.55 -8.49 -7.95
C LYS A 74 1.69 -9.42 -8.36
N GLU A 75 2.62 -9.65 -7.44
CA GLU A 75 3.78 -10.52 -7.71
C GLU A 75 3.60 -11.97 -7.26
N GLY A 76 2.71 -12.25 -6.29
CA GLY A 76 2.47 -13.62 -5.86
C GLY A 76 1.71 -13.74 -4.56
N TYR A 77 1.67 -14.97 -4.05
CA TYR A 77 1.13 -15.31 -2.73
C TYR A 77 2.26 -15.79 -1.83
N LEU A 78 2.28 -15.27 -0.60
CA LEU A 78 3.09 -15.81 0.47
C LEU A 78 2.28 -16.93 1.15
N ARG A 79 2.60 -18.18 0.83
CA ARG A 79 1.93 -19.35 1.43
C ARG A 79 2.19 -19.39 2.94
N GLN A 80 1.17 -19.74 3.73
CA GLN A 80 1.26 -19.84 5.21
C GLN A 80 1.76 -18.56 5.88
N ARG A 81 1.30 -17.40 5.38
CA ARG A 81 1.71 -16.10 5.90
C ARG A 81 0.91 -15.66 7.12
N TRP A 82 -0.36 -16.06 7.18
CA TRP A 82 -1.31 -15.62 8.20
C TRP A 82 -1.96 -16.78 8.96
N GLU A 83 -1.68 -18.03 8.53
CA GLU A 83 -2.13 -19.29 9.15
C GLU A 83 -0.99 -19.93 9.95
#